data_AF-A0A328KNX8-F1
#
_entry.id   AF-A0A328KNX8-F1
#
_cell.length_a   1.000
_cell.length_b   1.000
_cell.length_c   1.000
_cell.angle_alpha   90.00
_cell.angle_beta   90.00
_cell.angle_gamma   90.00
#
_symmetry.space_group_name_H-M   'P 1'
#
loop_
_entity.id
_entity.type
_entity.pdbx_description
1 polymer ?
#
loop_
_entity_poly.entity_id
_entity_poly.type
_entity_poly.pdbx_seq_one_letter_code
_entity_poly.pdbx_strand_id
1 'polypeptide(L)'
;MSRSNFPNGVDTFKELYDLPADKVSKAEKLTQLKMKAKEDLSHTEQEQIKVLTNELQDYLITPETWNKFGDALVAMQKFFNTEVTGYIDKKKSAWRDHADHFSVVGRWVAGKHYAAQNIVTHPETGDFYICLQGHTSSQANRPNGSGNTYWIQGSKSVKGDIGLNAMFKGQWNSSKRYVTGDAVSYGTEGQELIYIAMSDSVNSNPSTTRGVWQLYDKLYVGRSAPRTAPAGLHFIEIVE
;
A
#
# COMPACT_ATOMS: atom_id res chain seq x y z
N MET A 1 25.95 -6.78 31.90
CA MET A 1 25.21 -5.50 31.94
C MET A 1 25.81 -4.60 30.87
N SER A 2 24.99 -4.07 29.96
CA SER A 2 25.46 -3.11 28.94
C SER A 2 25.89 -1.81 29.61
N ARG A 3 26.98 -1.18 29.15
CA ARG A 3 27.41 0.15 29.61
C ARG A 3 26.65 1.29 28.92
N SER A 4 25.86 0.94 27.92
CA SER A 4 25.05 1.87 27.14
C SER A 4 23.74 2.19 27.86
N ASN A 5 23.35 3.46 27.83
CA ASN A 5 22.06 3.95 28.30
C ASN A 5 20.94 3.80 27.25
N PHE A 6 21.30 3.53 25.99
CA PHE A 6 20.36 3.36 24.91
C PHE A 6 19.59 2.02 25.05
N PRO A 7 18.26 1.97 24.78
CA PRO A 7 17.41 3.01 24.20
C PRO A 7 16.77 3.98 25.20
N ASN A 8 17.02 3.81 26.51
CA ASN A 8 16.35 4.60 27.56
C ASN A 8 16.92 6.01 27.73
N GLY A 9 18.08 6.30 27.13
CA GLY A 9 18.73 7.60 27.13
C GLY A 9 19.85 7.68 26.10
N VAL A 10 20.46 8.86 25.99
CA VAL A 10 21.59 9.10 25.09
C VAL A 10 22.89 8.78 25.82
N ASP A 11 23.77 8.03 25.18
CA ASP A 11 25.12 7.79 25.69
C ASP A 11 25.99 9.04 25.54
N THR A 12 26.64 9.42 26.64
CA THR A 12 27.65 10.46 26.65
C THR A 12 29.05 9.87 26.57
N PHE A 13 29.86 10.42 25.67
CA PHE A 13 31.26 10.06 25.52
C PHE A 13 32.12 11.28 25.84
N LYS A 14 33.27 11.00 26.45
CA LYS A 14 34.26 12.02 26.70
C LYS A 14 34.95 12.37 25.39
N GLU A 15 35.03 13.65 25.08
CA GLU A 15 35.82 14.12 23.94
C GLU A 15 37.31 13.92 24.25
N LEU A 16 38.04 13.42 23.25
CA LEU A 16 39.48 13.21 23.35
C LEU A 16 40.21 14.17 22.41
N TYR A 17 41.41 14.57 22.80
CA TYR A 17 42.27 15.45 22.05
C TYR A 17 43.59 14.77 21.72
N ASP A 18 44.29 15.31 20.72
CA ASP A 18 45.66 14.89 20.44
C ASP A 18 46.58 15.22 21.62
N LEU A 19 47.52 14.33 21.91
CA LEU A 19 48.47 14.50 22.99
C LEU A 19 49.39 15.70 22.70
N PRO A 20 49.40 16.76 23.54
CA PRO A 20 50.25 17.92 23.30
C PRO A 20 51.71 17.63 23.69
N ALA A 21 52.65 18.36 23.09
CA ALA A 21 54.08 18.12 23.23
C ALA A 21 54.59 18.18 24.69
N ASP A 22 54.01 19.05 25.52
CA ASP A 22 54.34 19.22 26.94
C ASP A 22 53.92 18.02 27.81
N LYS A 23 53.02 17.15 27.30
CA LYS A 23 52.53 15.95 28.00
C LYS A 23 53.14 14.64 27.52
N VAL A 24 53.99 14.66 26.48
CA VAL A 24 54.64 13.46 25.92
C VAL A 24 55.46 12.71 26.96
N SER A 25 56.30 13.41 27.72
CA SER A 25 57.14 12.80 28.77
C SER A 25 56.32 12.07 29.85
N LYS A 26 55.14 12.60 30.18
CA LYS A 26 54.19 11.98 31.12
C LYS A 26 53.55 10.72 30.52
N ALA A 27 53.20 10.75 29.24
CA ALA A 27 52.64 9.58 28.54
C ALA A 27 53.67 8.46 28.37
N GLU A 28 54.92 8.79 28.06
CA GLU A 28 56.04 7.83 28.03
C GLU A 28 56.24 7.19 29.40
N LYS A 29 56.23 7.99 30.47
CA LYS A 29 56.36 7.47 31.84
C LYS A 29 55.21 6.53 32.21
N LEU A 30 53.98 6.89 31.85
CA LEU A 30 52.81 6.04 32.05
C LEU A 30 52.95 4.71 31.29
N THR A 31 53.45 4.76 30.06
CA THR A 31 53.67 3.58 29.22
C THR A 31 54.72 2.64 29.83
N GLN A 32 55.87 3.19 30.26
CA GLN A 32 56.92 2.43 30.95
C GLN A 32 56.41 1.74 32.22
N LEU A 33 55.62 2.46 33.03
CA LEU A 33 55.04 1.90 34.26
C LEU A 33 54.01 0.80 33.95
N LYS A 34 53.21 0.95 32.89
CA LYS A 34 52.23 -0.07 32.46
C LYS A 34 52.87 -1.32 31.82
N MET A 35 54.10 -1.22 31.32
CA MET A 35 54.84 -2.37 30.77
C MET A 35 55.46 -3.26 31.85
N LYS A 36 55.63 -2.76 33.08
CA LYS A 36 56.10 -3.58 34.21
C LYS A 36 55.07 -4.64 34.57
N ALA A 37 55.53 -5.82 34.96
CA ALA A 37 54.64 -6.84 35.50
C ALA A 37 53.97 -6.32 36.78
N LYS A 38 52.70 -6.69 36.99
CA LYS A 38 51.92 -6.21 38.15
C LYS A 38 52.59 -6.55 39.49
N GLU A 39 53.34 -7.65 39.53
CA GLU A 39 54.05 -8.16 40.71
C GLU A 39 55.29 -7.32 41.06
N ASP A 40 55.83 -6.55 40.12
CA ASP A 40 57.02 -5.70 40.28
C ASP A 40 56.68 -4.23 40.60
N LEU A 41 55.39 -3.88 40.65
CA LEU A 41 54.93 -2.50 40.85
C LEU A 41 54.81 -2.19 42.34
N SER A 42 55.66 -1.29 42.83
CA SER A 42 55.57 -0.74 44.18
C SER A 42 54.28 0.05 44.40
N HIS A 43 53.88 0.24 45.66
CA HIS A 43 52.69 1.02 46.01
C HIS A 43 52.76 2.46 45.45
N THR A 44 53.94 3.09 45.50
CA THR A 44 54.17 4.43 44.94
C THR A 44 53.98 4.46 43.42
N GLU A 45 54.44 3.44 42.71
CA GLU A 45 54.28 3.36 41.26
C GLU A 45 52.82 3.12 40.85
N GLN A 46 52.08 2.31 41.61
CA GLN A 46 50.65 2.11 41.39
C GLN A 46 49.88 3.42 41.56
N GLU A 47 50.22 4.24 42.56
CA GLU A 47 49.60 5.54 42.74
C GLU A 47 49.99 6.51 41.62
N GLN A 48 51.26 6.48 41.17
CA GLN A 48 51.71 7.28 40.04
C GLN A 48 50.99 6.92 38.73
N ILE A 49 50.69 5.65 38.49
CA ILE A 49 49.86 5.22 37.34
C ILE A 49 48.47 5.84 37.40
N LYS A 50 47.82 5.87 38.58
CA LYS A 50 46.49 6.49 38.73
C LYS A 50 46.54 7.99 38.46
N VAL A 51 47.52 8.68 39.05
CA VAL A 51 47.70 10.13 38.87
C VAL A 51 47.93 10.47 37.40
N LEU A 52 48.87 9.78 36.73
CA LEU A 52 49.16 10.00 35.31
C LEU A 52 47.97 9.63 34.41
N THR A 53 47.23 8.57 34.73
CA THR A 53 46.01 8.20 33.98
C THR A 53 44.93 9.28 34.12
N ASN A 54 44.75 9.84 35.32
CA ASN A 54 43.82 10.95 35.56
C ASN A 54 44.27 12.28 34.95
N GLU A 55 45.56 12.50 34.77
CA GLU A 55 46.07 13.70 34.10
C GLU A 55 45.98 13.61 32.57
N LEU A 56 46.13 12.39 32.04
CA LEU A 56 46.14 12.10 30.60
C LEU A 56 44.80 11.58 30.06
N GLN A 57 43.76 11.52 30.89
CA GLN A 57 42.45 10.96 30.55
C GLN A 57 41.73 11.62 29.36
N ASP A 58 42.13 12.83 28.96
CA ASP A 58 41.58 13.54 27.79
C ASP A 58 42.31 13.14 26.49
N TYR A 59 43.39 12.37 26.58
CA TYR A 59 44.26 12.00 25.46
C TYR A 59 44.43 10.49 25.31
N LEU A 60 43.66 9.70 26.08
CA LEU A 60 43.78 8.25 26.13
C LEU A 60 42.42 7.59 25.93
N ILE A 61 42.39 6.57 25.06
CA ILE A 61 41.26 5.65 24.97
C ILE A 61 41.44 4.57 26.03
N THR A 62 40.51 4.48 26.98
CA THR A 62 40.48 3.40 27.98
C THR A 62 39.61 2.23 27.49
N PRO A 63 39.84 1.00 27.98
CA PRO A 63 38.94 -0.12 27.72
C PRO A 63 37.49 0.19 28.08
N GLU A 64 37.25 0.95 29.15
CA GLU A 64 35.91 1.38 29.56
C GLU A 64 35.23 2.23 28.49
N THR A 65 35.92 3.24 27.95
CA THR A 65 35.41 4.11 26.89
C THR A 65 35.16 3.32 25.61
N TRP A 66 36.11 2.47 25.21
CA TRP A 66 35.99 1.67 23.99
C TRP A 66 34.86 0.63 24.08
N ASN A 67 34.76 -0.06 25.21
CA ASN A 67 33.68 -1.02 25.45
C ASN A 67 32.32 -0.32 25.53
N LYS A 68 32.22 0.87 26.14
CA LYS A 68 30.98 1.65 26.12
C LYS A 68 30.57 2.02 24.71
N PHE A 69 31.52 2.42 23.86
CA PHE A 69 31.25 2.74 22.46
C PHE A 69 30.75 1.52 21.68
N GLY A 70 31.41 0.38 21.84
CA GLY A 70 30.96 -0.89 21.26
C GLY A 70 29.57 -1.30 21.74
N ASP A 71 29.32 -1.23 23.05
CA ASP A 71 28.02 -1.54 23.66
C ASP A 71 26.91 -0.63 23.08
N ALA A 72 27.17 0.67 22.91
CA ALA A 72 26.21 1.63 22.35
C ALA A 72 25.90 1.36 20.87
N LEU A 73 26.92 1.06 20.05
CA LEU A 73 26.74 0.69 18.65
C LEU A 73 25.91 -0.59 18.50
N VAL A 74 26.22 -1.62 19.29
CA VAL A 74 25.47 -2.88 19.28
C VAL A 74 24.03 -2.67 19.75
N ALA A 75 23.81 -1.84 20.77
CA ALA A 75 22.47 -1.51 21.26
C ALA A 75 21.64 -0.79 20.17
N MET A 76 22.25 0.16 19.45
CA MET A 76 21.61 0.85 18.33
C MET A 76 21.23 -0.12 17.20
N GLN A 77 22.16 -0.99 16.78
CA GLN A 77 21.89 -2.00 15.75
C GLN A 77 20.75 -2.94 16.14
N LYS A 78 20.76 -3.42 17.39
CA LYS A 78 19.69 -4.29 17.91
C LYS A 78 18.34 -3.59 17.86
N PHE A 79 18.24 -2.36 18.36
CA PHE A 79 16.99 -1.60 18.36
C PHE A 79 16.41 -1.38 16.97
N PHE A 80 17.24 -1.01 15.98
CA PHE A 80 16.74 -0.85 14.61
C PHE A 80 16.27 -2.18 14.00
N ASN A 81 16.99 -3.28 14.25
CA ASN A 81 16.63 -4.58 13.70
C ASN A 81 15.42 -5.23 14.40
N THR A 82 15.25 -5.05 15.71
CA THR A 82 14.17 -5.70 16.47
C THR A 82 12.98 -4.78 16.64
N GLU A 83 13.19 -3.60 17.22
CA GLU A 83 12.10 -2.70 17.59
C GLU A 83 11.56 -1.97 16.36
N VAL A 84 12.43 -1.34 15.57
CA VAL A 84 11.98 -0.52 14.43
C VAL A 84 11.49 -1.40 13.29
N THR A 85 12.31 -2.33 12.79
CA THR A 85 11.90 -3.25 11.72
C THR A 85 10.71 -4.10 12.15
N GLY A 86 10.73 -4.63 13.38
CA GLY A 86 9.62 -5.40 13.92
C GLY A 86 8.32 -4.57 14.05
N TYR A 87 8.40 -3.31 14.44
CA TYR A 87 7.24 -2.40 14.46
C TYR A 87 6.71 -2.11 13.04
N ILE A 88 7.60 -1.83 12.09
CA ILE A 88 7.24 -1.59 10.69
C ILE A 88 6.53 -2.80 10.10
N ASP A 89 7.05 -4.01 10.31
CA ASP A 89 6.45 -5.22 9.76
C ASP A 89 5.11 -5.56 10.42
N LYS A 90 4.97 -5.34 11.73
CA LYS A 90 3.66 -5.40 12.42
C LYS A 90 2.66 -4.43 11.80
N LYS A 91 3.07 -3.19 11.51
CA LYS A 91 2.20 -2.20 10.85
C LYS A 91 1.85 -2.62 9.42
N LYS A 92 2.81 -3.10 8.63
CA LYS A 92 2.52 -3.63 7.29
C LYS A 92 1.50 -4.77 7.33
N SER A 93 1.62 -5.70 8.29
CA SER A 93 0.64 -6.77 8.47
C SER A 93 -0.74 -6.22 8.79
N ALA A 94 -0.86 -5.34 9.79
CA ALA A 94 -2.14 -4.75 10.16
C ALA A 94 -2.80 -3.97 9.00
N TRP A 95 -2.01 -3.27 8.20
CA TRP A 95 -2.49 -2.58 6.99
C TRP A 95 -2.93 -3.56 5.90
N ARG A 96 -2.20 -4.66 5.70
CA ARG A 96 -2.59 -5.72 4.76
C ARG A 96 -3.88 -6.38 5.20
N ASP A 97 -4.01 -6.74 6.48
CA ASP A 97 -5.23 -7.34 7.03
C ASP A 97 -6.44 -6.42 6.80
N HIS A 98 -6.27 -5.10 7.03
CA HIS A 98 -7.31 -4.13 6.73
C HIS A 98 -7.64 -4.05 5.24
N ALA A 99 -6.62 -4.04 4.37
CA ALA A 99 -6.82 -4.01 2.92
C ALA A 99 -7.51 -5.27 2.38
N ASP A 100 -7.20 -6.46 2.92
CA ASP A 100 -7.79 -7.74 2.50
C ASP A 100 -9.30 -7.80 2.81
N HIS A 101 -9.78 -7.03 3.79
CA HIS A 101 -11.21 -6.88 4.05
C HIS A 101 -11.95 -6.09 2.96
N PHE A 102 -11.27 -5.24 2.18
CA PHE A 102 -11.80 -4.58 0.97
C PHE A 102 -11.79 -5.52 -0.25
N SER A 103 -12.35 -6.72 -0.09
CA SER A 103 -12.40 -7.73 -1.14
C SER A 103 -13.83 -7.95 -1.65
N VAL A 104 -13.93 -8.24 -2.95
CA VAL A 104 -15.18 -8.72 -3.56
C VAL A 104 -15.31 -10.20 -3.22
N VAL A 105 -16.26 -10.52 -2.35
CA VAL A 105 -16.48 -11.88 -1.82
C VAL A 105 -17.59 -12.64 -2.56
N GLY A 106 -18.01 -12.10 -3.71
CA GLY A 106 -18.94 -12.71 -4.65
C GLY A 106 -20.41 -12.33 -4.40
N ARG A 107 -21.32 -13.16 -4.94
CA ARG A 107 -22.76 -12.98 -4.77
C ARG A 107 -23.16 -13.12 -3.29
N TRP A 108 -24.09 -12.29 -2.83
CA TRP A 108 -24.62 -12.39 -1.46
C TRP A 108 -25.37 -13.71 -1.26
N VAL A 109 -25.15 -14.36 -0.11
CA VAL A 109 -25.77 -15.63 0.29
C VAL A 109 -26.22 -15.52 1.74
N ALA A 110 -27.40 -16.05 2.07
CA ALA A 110 -27.91 -16.12 3.44
C ALA A 110 -27.12 -17.12 4.31
N GLY A 111 -26.96 -16.84 5.61
CA GLY A 111 -26.21 -17.66 6.56
C GLY A 111 -24.68 -17.52 6.49
N LYS A 112 -24.14 -16.73 5.56
CA LYS A 112 -22.71 -16.46 5.44
C LYS A 112 -22.31 -15.29 6.34
N HIS A 113 -21.20 -15.43 7.04
CA HIS A 113 -20.59 -14.31 7.75
C HIS A 113 -19.86 -13.39 6.77
N TYR A 114 -20.18 -12.10 6.81
CA TYR A 114 -19.49 -11.05 6.08
C TYR A 114 -18.74 -10.16 7.05
N ALA A 115 -17.47 -9.87 6.76
CA ALA A 115 -16.71 -8.87 7.50
C ALA A 115 -17.10 -7.46 7.01
N ALA A 116 -16.87 -6.45 7.85
CA ALA A 116 -16.93 -5.07 7.39
C ALA A 116 -16.02 -4.87 6.17
N GLN A 117 -16.42 -3.98 5.26
CA GLN A 117 -15.77 -3.66 3.98
C GLN A 117 -15.82 -4.75 2.90
N ASN A 118 -16.34 -5.94 3.20
CA ASN A 118 -16.60 -6.93 2.16
C ASN A 118 -17.58 -6.39 1.13
N ILE A 119 -17.28 -6.64 -0.14
CA ILE A 119 -18.10 -6.22 -1.27
C ILE A 119 -18.84 -7.42 -1.81
N VAL A 120 -20.17 -7.33 -1.91
CA VAL A 120 -21.03 -8.38 -2.44
C VAL A 120 -21.83 -7.90 -3.63
N THR A 121 -22.24 -8.83 -4.47
CA THR A 121 -23.21 -8.58 -5.54
C THR A 121 -24.60 -9.05 -5.10
N HIS A 122 -25.60 -8.17 -5.20
CA HIS A 122 -26.99 -8.51 -4.89
C HIS A 122 -27.51 -9.58 -5.85
N PRO A 123 -28.17 -10.63 -5.35
CA PRO A 123 -28.46 -11.81 -6.15
C PRO A 123 -29.43 -11.57 -7.31
N GLU A 124 -30.36 -10.63 -7.21
CA GLU A 124 -31.39 -10.42 -8.24
C GLU A 124 -31.04 -9.28 -9.20
N THR A 125 -30.40 -8.23 -8.69
CA THR A 125 -30.16 -6.99 -9.46
C THR A 125 -28.72 -6.90 -9.99
N GLY A 126 -27.78 -7.65 -9.42
CA GLY A 126 -26.37 -7.55 -9.80
C GLY A 126 -25.66 -6.31 -9.26
N ASP A 127 -26.31 -5.53 -8.39
CA ASP A 127 -25.72 -4.32 -7.81
C ASP A 127 -24.68 -4.64 -6.75
N PHE A 128 -23.69 -3.77 -6.61
CA PHE A 128 -22.66 -3.91 -5.58
C PHE A 128 -23.12 -3.30 -4.26
N TYR A 129 -22.80 -3.99 -3.17
CA TYR A 129 -23.01 -3.51 -1.82
C TYR A 129 -21.74 -3.72 -1.00
N ILE A 130 -21.41 -2.73 -0.17
CA ILE A 130 -20.29 -2.78 0.76
C ILE A 130 -20.86 -3.03 2.15
N CYS A 131 -20.33 -4.02 2.85
CA CYS A 131 -20.69 -4.32 4.22
C CYS A 131 -20.15 -3.23 5.16
N LEU A 132 -21.01 -2.57 5.94
CA LEU A 132 -20.60 -1.52 6.88
C LEU A 132 -20.11 -2.09 8.21
N GLN A 133 -20.71 -3.20 8.65
CA GLN A 133 -20.45 -3.82 9.94
C GLN A 133 -20.53 -5.34 9.80
N GLY A 134 -19.56 -6.04 10.40
CA GLY A 134 -19.50 -7.50 10.32
C GLY A 134 -20.73 -8.16 10.93
N HIS A 135 -21.32 -9.12 10.22
CA HIS A 135 -22.53 -9.81 10.65
C HIS A 135 -22.71 -11.15 9.92
N THR A 136 -23.54 -12.02 10.48
CA THR A 136 -24.07 -13.19 9.78
C THR A 136 -25.32 -12.80 8.98
N SER A 137 -25.30 -13.09 7.69
CA SER A 137 -26.38 -12.72 6.78
C SER A 137 -27.64 -13.54 7.01
N SER A 138 -28.78 -12.90 6.81
CA SER A 138 -30.13 -13.42 6.92
C SER A 138 -31.04 -12.64 5.97
N GLN A 139 -32.27 -13.09 5.78
CA GLN A 139 -33.20 -12.36 4.90
C GLN A 139 -33.55 -10.96 5.43
N ALA A 140 -33.53 -10.76 6.76
CA ALA A 140 -33.86 -9.49 7.39
C ALA A 140 -32.79 -8.41 7.20
N ASN A 141 -31.52 -8.81 7.06
CA ASN A 141 -30.38 -7.92 6.85
C ASN A 141 -29.71 -8.12 5.48
N ARG A 142 -30.49 -8.57 4.49
CA ARG A 142 -30.02 -8.64 3.09
C ARG A 142 -29.70 -7.24 2.54
N PRO A 143 -28.79 -7.11 1.56
CA PRO A 143 -28.59 -5.84 0.88
C PRO A 143 -29.91 -5.34 0.28
N ASN A 144 -30.23 -4.05 0.42
CA ASN A 144 -31.53 -3.46 0.07
C ASN A 144 -32.73 -3.89 0.94
N GLY A 145 -32.48 -4.49 2.11
CA GLY A 145 -33.50 -4.75 3.13
C GLY A 145 -33.97 -3.47 3.84
N SER A 146 -35.17 -3.49 4.40
CA SER A 146 -35.71 -2.40 5.21
C SER A 146 -34.92 -2.26 6.52
N GLY A 147 -34.13 -1.19 6.67
CA GLY A 147 -33.32 -0.91 7.87
C GLY A 147 -31.81 -1.00 7.64
N ASN A 148 -31.31 -0.28 6.64
CA ASN A 148 -29.99 -0.42 6.02
C ASN A 148 -28.78 -0.06 6.93
N THR A 149 -28.57 -0.79 8.02
CA THR A 149 -27.45 -0.62 8.97
C THR A 149 -26.19 -1.39 8.56
N TYR A 150 -26.36 -2.46 7.78
CA TYR A 150 -25.27 -3.40 7.46
C TYR A 150 -24.68 -3.22 6.07
N TRP A 151 -25.39 -2.57 5.15
CA TRP A 151 -24.98 -2.47 3.75
C TRP A 151 -25.09 -1.03 3.27
N ILE A 152 -24.14 -0.61 2.45
CA ILE A 152 -24.30 0.59 1.63
C ILE A 152 -24.25 0.15 0.19
N GLN A 153 -25.22 0.60 -0.62
CA GLN A 153 -25.17 0.36 -2.05
C GLN A 153 -23.97 1.12 -2.60
N GLY A 154 -23.04 0.39 -3.21
CA GLY A 154 -22.02 1.00 -4.04
C GLY A 154 -22.75 1.54 -5.26
N SER A 155 -22.99 2.85 -5.31
CA SER A 155 -23.44 3.48 -6.54
C SER A 155 -22.42 3.11 -7.63
N LYS A 156 -22.88 2.51 -8.73
CA LYS A 156 -22.16 2.68 -10.00
C LYS A 156 -22.22 4.18 -10.29
N SER A 157 -21.31 4.96 -9.71
CA SER A 157 -21.04 6.29 -10.21
C SER A 157 -20.58 6.14 -11.66
N VAL A 158 -20.70 7.22 -12.41
CA VAL A 158 -20.45 7.35 -13.86
C VAL A 158 -19.08 6.79 -14.33
N LYS A 159 -18.20 6.37 -13.41
CA LYS A 159 -16.88 5.79 -13.68
C LYS A 159 -16.87 4.28 -13.99
N GLY A 160 -17.99 3.76 -14.47
CA GLY A 160 -18.05 2.56 -15.29
C GLY A 160 -18.39 2.95 -16.73
N ASP A 161 -17.73 4.00 -17.25
CA ASP A 161 -17.95 4.46 -18.63
C ASP A 161 -17.88 3.26 -19.56
N ILE A 162 -18.95 3.12 -20.34
CA ILE A 162 -19.12 2.18 -21.43
C ILE A 162 -18.00 2.50 -22.42
N GLY A 163 -16.80 1.94 -22.25
CA GLY A 163 -15.65 2.39 -23.05
C GLY A 163 -14.27 2.09 -22.48
N LEU A 164 -14.07 2.06 -21.16
CA LEU A 164 -12.71 2.02 -20.61
C LEU A 164 -11.93 0.73 -20.96
N ASN A 165 -12.66 -0.36 -21.27
CA ASN A 165 -12.11 -1.62 -21.79
C ASN A 165 -12.67 -1.98 -23.17
N ALA A 166 -13.27 -1.03 -23.89
CA ALA A 166 -13.91 -1.32 -25.16
C ALA A 166 -12.88 -1.52 -26.27
N MET A 167 -12.87 -2.69 -26.91
CA MET A 167 -11.95 -2.99 -28.01
C MET A 167 -12.63 -2.78 -29.36
N PHE A 168 -12.32 -1.70 -30.06
CA PHE A 168 -12.92 -1.45 -31.37
C PHE A 168 -12.45 -2.48 -32.40
N LYS A 169 -13.41 -3.20 -33.00
CA LYS A 169 -13.20 -4.28 -33.97
C LYS A 169 -13.54 -3.88 -35.40
N GLY A 170 -13.84 -2.61 -35.64
CA GLY A 170 -14.31 -2.09 -36.93
C GLY A 170 -15.82 -2.26 -37.12
N GLN A 171 -16.26 -2.28 -38.38
CA GLN A 171 -17.66 -2.46 -38.72
C GLN A 171 -18.17 -3.85 -38.30
N TRP A 172 -19.41 -3.90 -37.80
CA TRP A 172 -20.05 -5.15 -37.39
C TRP A 172 -20.19 -6.11 -38.57
N ASN A 173 -19.94 -7.39 -38.32
CA ASN A 173 -20.03 -8.48 -39.30
C ASN A 173 -20.77 -9.67 -38.69
N SER A 174 -21.82 -10.14 -39.37
CA SER A 174 -22.67 -11.24 -38.92
C SER A 174 -21.93 -12.57 -38.71
N SER A 175 -20.85 -12.82 -39.45
CA SER A 175 -20.06 -14.05 -39.39
C SER A 175 -18.95 -14.01 -38.32
N LYS A 176 -18.74 -12.86 -37.67
CA LYS A 176 -17.71 -12.69 -36.64
C LYS A 176 -18.28 -12.91 -35.25
N ARG A 177 -17.53 -13.61 -34.40
CA ARG A 177 -17.82 -13.70 -32.97
C ARG A 177 -17.33 -12.46 -32.25
N TYR A 178 -18.17 -11.90 -31.39
CA TYR A 178 -17.85 -10.79 -30.50
C TYR A 178 -17.96 -11.25 -29.06
N VAL A 179 -17.03 -10.81 -28.22
CA VAL A 179 -17.02 -11.09 -26.77
C VAL A 179 -17.37 -9.84 -25.98
N THR A 180 -17.77 -9.99 -24.73
CA THR A 180 -18.07 -8.85 -23.85
C THR A 180 -16.91 -7.83 -23.86
N GLY A 181 -17.24 -6.57 -24.13
CA GLY A 181 -16.29 -5.47 -24.26
C GLY A 181 -15.82 -5.17 -25.69
N ASP A 182 -16.14 -6.00 -26.69
CA ASP A 182 -15.86 -5.63 -28.08
C ASP A 182 -16.76 -4.47 -28.53
N ALA A 183 -16.20 -3.51 -29.27
CA ALA A 183 -16.93 -2.39 -29.85
C ALA A 183 -16.98 -2.49 -31.37
N VAL A 184 -18.11 -2.13 -31.98
CA VAL A 184 -18.32 -2.15 -33.43
C VAL A 184 -19.05 -0.91 -33.91
N SER A 185 -18.79 -0.49 -35.15
CA SER A 185 -19.64 0.46 -35.85
C SER A 185 -20.76 -0.29 -36.58
N TYR A 186 -21.98 0.22 -36.49
CA TYR A 186 -23.15 -0.33 -37.18
C TYR A 186 -24.09 0.78 -37.62
N GLY A 187 -24.45 0.77 -38.91
CA GLY A 187 -25.34 1.73 -39.53
C GLY A 187 -25.05 1.91 -41.02
N THR A 188 -25.64 2.95 -41.59
CA THR A 188 -25.34 3.39 -42.97
C THR A 188 -24.04 4.19 -42.96
N GLU A 189 -23.27 4.13 -44.05
CA GLU A 189 -22.05 4.93 -44.24
C GLU A 189 -22.32 6.42 -43.98
N GLY A 190 -21.55 7.02 -43.08
CA GLY A 190 -21.70 8.42 -42.63
C GLY A 190 -22.75 8.64 -41.53
N GLN A 191 -23.44 7.59 -41.09
CA GLN A 191 -24.41 7.61 -39.99
C GLN A 191 -24.23 6.40 -39.05
N GLU A 192 -23.00 5.88 -38.94
CA GLU A 192 -22.72 4.74 -38.09
C GLU A 192 -22.79 5.10 -36.61
N LEU A 193 -23.37 4.19 -35.82
CA LEU A 193 -23.38 4.26 -34.37
C LEU A 193 -22.40 3.25 -33.80
N ILE A 194 -21.76 3.58 -32.68
CA ILE A 194 -20.84 2.69 -31.98
C ILE A 194 -21.60 1.90 -30.92
N TYR A 195 -21.49 0.58 -30.97
CA TYR A 195 -22.09 -0.34 -30.01
C TYR A 195 -21.00 -1.14 -29.31
N ILE A 196 -21.21 -1.45 -28.02
CA ILE A 196 -20.36 -2.32 -27.21
C ILE A 196 -21.13 -3.60 -26.85
N ALA A 197 -20.47 -4.74 -27.03
CA ALA A 197 -21.00 -6.04 -26.67
C ALA A 197 -21.05 -6.19 -25.15
N MET A 198 -22.24 -6.52 -24.63
CA MET A 198 -22.52 -6.79 -23.22
C MET A 198 -22.45 -8.29 -22.91
N SER A 199 -22.56 -9.14 -23.94
CA SER A 199 -22.43 -10.59 -23.84
C SER A 199 -21.80 -11.15 -25.12
N ASP A 200 -21.17 -12.32 -25.01
CA ASP A 200 -20.68 -13.08 -26.16
C ASP A 200 -21.80 -13.39 -27.15
N SER A 201 -21.55 -13.12 -28.44
CA SER A 201 -22.54 -13.40 -29.48
C SER A 201 -21.91 -13.64 -30.85
N VAL A 202 -22.68 -14.30 -31.72
CA VAL A 202 -22.43 -14.44 -33.16
C VAL A 202 -23.73 -14.06 -33.85
N ASN A 203 -23.65 -13.32 -34.96
CA ASN A 203 -24.82 -12.91 -35.77
C ASN A 203 -25.95 -12.21 -34.98
N SER A 204 -25.62 -11.55 -33.86
CA SER A 204 -26.59 -10.75 -33.11
C SER A 204 -26.51 -9.30 -33.57
N ASN A 205 -27.61 -8.79 -34.12
CA ASN A 205 -27.68 -7.46 -34.70
C ASN A 205 -27.58 -6.36 -33.61
N PRO A 206 -26.66 -5.38 -33.73
CA PRO A 206 -26.44 -4.35 -32.72
C PRO A 206 -27.63 -3.45 -32.42
N SER A 207 -28.45 -3.12 -33.41
CA SER A 207 -29.56 -2.16 -33.21
C SER A 207 -30.86 -2.81 -32.73
N THR A 208 -31.03 -4.13 -32.91
CA THR A 208 -32.30 -4.82 -32.62
C THR A 208 -32.21 -5.87 -31.52
N THR A 209 -31.02 -6.40 -31.22
CA THR A 209 -30.86 -7.47 -30.21
C THR A 209 -30.71 -6.89 -28.82
N ARG A 210 -31.78 -6.92 -28.02
CA ARG A 210 -31.79 -6.39 -26.65
C ARG A 210 -30.85 -7.21 -25.74
N GLY A 211 -30.12 -6.52 -24.87
CA GLY A 211 -29.26 -7.15 -23.85
C GLY A 211 -27.89 -7.64 -24.34
N VAL A 212 -27.68 -7.75 -25.66
CA VAL A 212 -26.38 -8.16 -26.25
C VAL A 212 -25.52 -6.95 -26.58
N TRP A 213 -26.12 -5.86 -27.02
CA TRP A 213 -25.41 -4.65 -27.44
C TRP A 213 -25.91 -3.42 -26.69
N GLN A 214 -24.98 -2.53 -26.36
CA GLN A 214 -25.26 -1.24 -25.76
C GLN A 214 -24.65 -0.13 -26.62
N LEU A 215 -25.44 0.91 -26.87
CA LEU A 215 -24.98 2.10 -27.58
C LEU A 215 -23.93 2.85 -26.73
N TYR A 216 -22.81 3.21 -27.34
CA TYR A 216 -21.70 3.94 -26.70
C TYR A 216 -22.13 5.36 -26.32
N ASP A 217 -22.66 6.10 -27.29
CA ASP A 217 -23.19 7.45 -27.07
C ASP A 217 -24.66 7.51 -27.50
N LYS A 218 -25.52 7.96 -26.59
CA LYS A 218 -26.96 8.12 -26.82
C LYS A 218 -27.31 9.43 -27.50
N LEU A 219 -26.35 10.33 -27.70
CA LEU A 219 -26.55 11.56 -28.43
C LEU A 219 -25.99 11.43 -29.84
N TYR A 220 -26.81 11.71 -30.85
CA TYR A 220 -26.38 11.85 -32.23
C TYR A 220 -26.76 13.24 -32.75
N VAL A 221 -25.83 13.91 -33.40
CA VAL A 221 -26.04 15.25 -33.97
C VAL A 221 -25.75 15.17 -35.47
N GLY A 222 -26.70 15.61 -36.30
CA GLY A 222 -26.54 15.51 -37.75
C GLY A 222 -27.70 16.14 -38.54
N ARG A 223 -27.61 16.09 -39.87
CA ARG A 223 -28.65 16.62 -40.78
C ARG A 223 -29.86 15.69 -40.93
N SER A 224 -29.72 14.42 -40.56
CA SER A 224 -30.82 13.46 -40.54
C SER A 224 -30.56 12.39 -39.50
N ALA A 225 -31.63 11.83 -38.94
CA ALA A 225 -31.53 10.75 -37.97
C ALA A 225 -30.92 9.49 -38.60
N PRO A 226 -30.08 8.72 -37.88
CA PRO A 226 -29.55 7.46 -38.38
C PRO A 226 -30.68 6.48 -38.69
N ARG A 227 -30.66 5.85 -39.87
CA ARG A 227 -31.69 4.88 -40.28
C ARG A 227 -31.78 3.66 -39.36
N THR A 228 -30.70 3.35 -38.65
CA THR A 228 -30.59 2.24 -37.70
C THR A 228 -30.64 2.71 -36.26
N ALA A 229 -31.27 3.86 -35.99
CA ALA A 229 -31.39 4.41 -34.63
C ALA A 229 -32.12 3.41 -33.70
N PRO A 230 -31.46 2.96 -32.61
CA PRO A 230 -32.11 2.10 -31.64
C PRO A 230 -33.04 2.95 -30.75
N ALA A 231 -33.97 2.28 -30.06
CA ALA A 231 -34.80 2.95 -29.06
C ALA A 231 -33.92 3.60 -27.97
N GLY A 232 -34.15 4.89 -27.70
CA GLY A 232 -33.42 5.66 -26.69
C GLY A 232 -32.23 6.48 -27.21
N LEU A 233 -32.01 6.55 -28.53
CA LEU A 233 -31.13 7.55 -29.14
C LEU A 233 -31.79 8.93 -29.13
N HIS A 234 -31.07 9.94 -28.67
CA HIS A 234 -31.42 11.35 -28.79
C HIS A 234 -30.78 11.92 -30.05
N PHE A 235 -31.61 12.39 -30.98
CA PHE A 235 -31.16 13.04 -32.20
C PHE A 235 -31.32 14.56 -32.08
N ILE A 236 -30.26 15.31 -32.33
CA ILE A 236 -30.30 16.76 -32.53
C ILE A 236 -30.08 17.04 -34.01
N GLU A 237 -31.09 17.59 -34.66
CA GLU A 237 -30.99 18.03 -36.04
C GLU A 237 -30.24 19.35 -36.13
N ILE A 238 -29.25 19.40 -37.02
CA ILE A 238 -28.59 20.66 -37.39
C ILE A 238 -29.44 21.31 -38.48
N VAL A 239 -30.12 22.40 -38.12
CA VAL A 239 -30.87 23.25 -39.06
C VAL A 239 -29.94 24.39 -39.50
N GLU A 240 -29.67 24.49 -40.79
CA GLU A 240 -29.05 25.68 -41.41
C GLU A 240 -30.13 26.70 -41.80
#